data_AF-A0A2H5DWZ7-F1
#
_entry.id   AF-A0A2H5DWZ7-F1
#
_cell.length_a   1.000
_cell.length_b   1.000
_cell.length_c   1.000
_cell.angle_alpha   90.00
_cell.angle_beta   90.00
_cell.angle_gamma   90.00
#
_symmetry.space_group_name_H-M   'P 1'
#
loop_
_entity.id
_entity.type
_entity.pdbx_description
1 polymer ?
#
loop_
_entity_poly.entity_id
_entity_poly.type
_entity_poly.pdbx_seq_one_letter_code
_entity_poly.pdbx_strand_id
1 'polypeptide(L)'
;MAILLRKLITAVALPIQWRRSRQHAAETLKAFSEIEFDSAWQYLNAIQYVDQPEIQLMLFGNCLEEMEHSDKFLNAAHKLASGRMGSHTLARKELVKNPNDVLYFLAFAHDSERSIATQFKGYARACGKFSDAAAVFNDIAIDEEKHEREARSSLVSAVGSERTARWLIFKVKLYKAYSGWMRFSKKLGDIIFAAWLGVIFLLFGSLLRNYCRRTLLNPSRQTPQLGGTKNECY
;
A
#
# COMPACT_ATOMS: atom_id res chain seq x y z
N MET A 1 -6.29 10.81 19.93
CA MET A 1 -6.90 11.53 18.78
C MET A 1 -6.64 10.83 17.44
N ALA A 2 -5.40 10.49 17.07
CA ALA A 2 -5.07 9.87 15.77
C ALA A 2 -5.80 8.53 15.48
N ILE A 3 -6.02 7.69 16.50
CA ILE A 3 -6.74 6.41 16.34
C ILE A 3 -8.21 6.63 15.98
N LEU A 4 -8.89 7.58 16.61
CA LEU A 4 -10.30 7.88 16.34
C LEU A 4 -10.48 8.49 14.95
N LEU A 5 -9.59 9.41 14.55
CA LEU A 5 -9.61 9.98 13.21
C LEU A 5 -9.34 8.91 12.15
N ARG A 6 -8.38 8.02 12.36
CA ARG A 6 -8.13 6.88 11.46
C ARG A 6 -9.37 5.99 11.36
N LYS A 7 -10.00 5.63 12.48
CA LYS A 7 -11.24 4.84 12.49
C LYS A 7 -12.36 5.52 11.71
N LEU A 8 -12.55 6.84 11.88
CA LEU A 8 -13.56 7.61 11.16
C LEU A 8 -13.28 7.67 9.66
N ILE A 9 -12.04 8.00 9.27
CA ILE A 9 -11.62 8.03 7.87
C ILE A 9 -11.80 6.65 7.25
N THR A 10 -11.38 5.57 7.92
CA THR A 10 -11.57 4.21 7.42
C THR A 10 -13.06 3.85 7.33
N ALA A 11 -13.89 4.23 8.30
CA ALA A 11 -15.31 3.93 8.26
C ALA A 11 -16.05 4.64 7.12
N VAL A 12 -15.58 5.82 6.69
CA VAL A 12 -16.24 6.63 5.65
C VAL A 12 -15.59 6.46 4.28
N ALA A 13 -14.27 6.62 4.19
CA ALA A 13 -13.55 6.60 2.91
C ALA A 13 -13.43 5.19 2.32
N LEU A 14 -13.27 4.16 3.16
CA LEU A 14 -13.05 2.79 2.68
C LEU A 14 -14.28 2.26 1.92
N PRO A 15 -15.53 2.37 2.44
CA PRO A 15 -16.70 1.96 1.67
C PRO A 15 -16.86 2.73 0.35
N ILE A 16 -16.55 4.03 0.32
CA ILE A 16 -16.61 4.84 -0.90
C ILE A 16 -15.60 4.33 -1.93
N GLN A 17 -14.35 4.09 -1.50
CA GLN A 17 -13.29 3.60 -2.36
C GLN A 17 -13.62 2.22 -2.93
N TRP A 18 -14.08 1.28 -2.10
CA TRP A 18 -14.48 -0.05 -2.55
C TRP A 18 -15.67 -0.02 -3.51
N ARG A 19 -16.65 0.84 -3.26
CA ARG A 19 -17.87 0.93 -4.09
C ARG A 19 -17.69 1.74 -5.37
N ARG A 20 -16.52 2.36 -5.59
CA ARG A 20 -16.24 3.21 -6.76
C ARG A 20 -16.48 2.47 -8.08
N SER A 21 -15.93 1.27 -8.23
CA SER A 21 -16.17 0.41 -9.39
C SER A 21 -15.78 -1.04 -9.08
N ARG A 22 -16.36 -2.00 -9.82
CA ARG A 22 -15.97 -3.42 -9.73
C ARG A 22 -14.49 -3.63 -10.06
N GLN A 23 -14.01 -2.91 -11.08
CA GLN A 23 -12.60 -2.96 -11.48
C GLN A 23 -11.66 -2.46 -10.39
N HIS A 24 -12.00 -1.36 -9.71
CA HIS A 24 -11.20 -0.84 -8.60
C HIS A 24 -11.15 -1.84 -7.44
N ALA A 25 -12.28 -2.48 -7.12
CA ALA A 25 -12.33 -3.54 -6.12
C ALA A 25 -11.47 -4.75 -6.52
N ALA A 26 -11.50 -5.15 -7.79
CA ALA A 26 -10.66 -6.23 -8.32
C ALA A 26 -9.17 -5.91 -8.19
N GLU A 27 -8.73 -4.71 -8.59
CA GLU A 27 -7.34 -4.26 -8.44
C GLU A 27 -6.90 -4.21 -6.97
N THR A 28 -7.81 -3.81 -6.08
CA THR A 28 -7.54 -3.80 -4.64
C THR A 28 -7.36 -5.23 -4.10
N LEU A 29 -8.21 -6.17 -4.47
CA LEU A 29 -8.07 -7.59 -4.08
C LEU A 29 -6.79 -8.21 -4.65
N LYS A 30 -6.45 -7.90 -5.90
CA LYS A 30 -5.17 -8.33 -6.49
C LYS A 30 -3.98 -7.80 -5.70
N ALA A 31 -4.01 -6.54 -5.26
CA ALA A 31 -2.97 -5.99 -4.43
C ALA A 31 -2.86 -6.70 -3.06
N PHE A 32 -3.98 -7.15 -2.47
CA PHE A 32 -3.94 -8.01 -1.28
C PHE A 32 -3.31 -9.37 -1.58
N SER A 33 -3.67 -10.02 -2.69
CA SER A 33 -3.03 -11.27 -3.12
C SER A 33 -1.51 -11.13 -3.22
N GLU A 34 -1.03 -10.04 -3.82
CA GLU A 34 0.42 -9.79 -3.94
C GLU A 34 1.09 -9.56 -2.58
N ILE A 35 0.38 -8.99 -1.60
CA ILE A 35 0.88 -8.80 -0.23
C ILE A 35 1.01 -10.15 0.48
N GLU A 36 -0.02 -11.01 0.44
CA GLU A 36 0.04 -12.32 1.09
C GLU A 36 1.08 -13.23 0.41
N PHE A 37 1.19 -13.15 -0.92
CA PHE A 37 2.25 -13.85 -1.64
C PHE A 37 3.66 -13.37 -1.23
N ASP A 38 3.84 -12.07 -0.99
CA ASP A 38 5.08 -11.56 -0.43
C ASP A 38 5.31 -12.08 0.99
N SER A 39 4.27 -12.13 1.84
CA SER A 39 4.32 -12.71 3.18
C SER A 39 4.82 -14.16 3.14
N ALA A 40 4.21 -14.99 2.29
CA ALA A 40 4.63 -16.37 2.04
C ALA A 40 6.11 -16.47 1.65
N TRP A 41 6.57 -15.59 0.75
CA TRP A 41 7.97 -15.55 0.36
C TRP A 41 8.89 -15.21 1.53
N GLN A 42 8.51 -14.30 2.43
CA GLN A 42 9.32 -13.99 3.63
C GLN A 42 9.41 -15.20 4.56
N TYR A 43 8.32 -15.96 4.75
CA TYR A 43 8.34 -17.20 5.53
C TYR A 43 9.27 -18.23 4.92
N LEU A 44 9.14 -18.48 3.61
CA LEU A 44 10.03 -19.40 2.89
C LEU A 44 11.50 -18.97 3.00
N ASN A 45 11.76 -17.67 2.87
CA ASN A 45 13.11 -17.11 3.02
C ASN A 45 13.63 -17.19 4.46
N ALA A 46 12.76 -17.19 5.48
CA ALA A 46 13.15 -17.35 6.87
C ALA A 46 13.57 -18.80 7.20
N ILE A 47 12.94 -19.80 6.58
CA ILE A 47 13.20 -21.24 6.84
C ILE A 47 14.68 -21.58 6.66
N GLN A 48 15.35 -21.01 5.66
CA GLN A 48 16.76 -21.30 5.36
C GLN A 48 17.74 -20.90 6.48
N TYR A 49 17.29 -20.08 7.44
CA TYR A 49 18.12 -19.54 8.52
C TYR A 49 17.80 -20.13 9.89
N VAL A 50 16.97 -21.18 9.94
CA VAL A 50 16.52 -21.82 11.18
C VAL A 50 16.94 -23.27 11.17
N ASP A 51 17.64 -23.73 12.21
CA ASP A 51 18.08 -25.12 12.33
C ASP A 51 17.07 -26.02 13.06
N GLN A 52 16.17 -25.43 13.85
CA GLN A 52 15.20 -26.16 14.68
C GLN A 52 14.03 -26.67 13.81
N PRO A 53 13.83 -27.99 13.65
CA PRO A 53 12.80 -28.54 12.76
C PRO A 53 11.38 -28.08 13.09
N GLU A 54 11.09 -27.88 14.38
CA GLU A 54 9.77 -27.43 14.85
C GLU A 54 9.46 -26.01 14.35
N ILE A 55 10.46 -25.13 14.36
CA ILE A 55 10.31 -23.76 13.86
C ILE A 55 10.26 -23.76 12.33
N GLN A 56 11.06 -24.59 11.65
CA GLN A 56 10.97 -24.75 10.19
C GLN A 56 9.57 -25.20 9.75
N LEU A 57 9.00 -26.19 10.45
CA LEU A 57 7.65 -26.68 10.17
C LEU A 57 6.59 -25.59 10.36
N MET A 58 6.69 -24.83 11.46
CA MET A 58 5.80 -23.69 11.70
C MET A 58 5.91 -22.63 10.59
N LEU A 59 7.12 -22.22 10.22
CA LEU A 59 7.34 -21.26 9.14
C LEU A 59 6.81 -21.77 7.80
N PHE A 60 6.96 -23.06 7.52
CA PHE A 60 6.44 -23.68 6.31
C PHE A 60 4.91 -23.74 6.31
N GLY A 61 4.29 -24.06 7.45
CA GLY A 61 2.84 -23.99 7.63
C GLY A 61 2.31 -22.60 7.30
N ASN A 62 2.87 -21.56 7.92
CA ASN A 62 2.49 -20.17 7.65
C ASN A 62 2.72 -19.81 6.17
N CYS A 63 3.81 -20.27 5.54
CA CYS A 63 4.04 -20.06 4.12
C CYS A 63 2.89 -20.62 3.25
N LEU A 64 2.41 -21.82 3.55
CA LEU A 64 1.32 -22.44 2.78
C LEU A 64 -0.01 -21.71 2.98
N GLU A 65 -0.31 -21.29 4.21
CA GLU A 65 -1.53 -20.54 4.54
C GLU A 65 -1.57 -19.19 3.83
N GLU A 66 -0.45 -18.46 3.82
CA GLU A 66 -0.31 -17.17 3.13
C GLU A 66 -0.43 -17.32 1.61
N MET A 67 0.06 -18.43 1.04
CA MET A 67 -0.16 -18.76 -0.37
C MET A 67 -1.64 -19.04 -0.67
N GLU A 68 -2.33 -19.74 0.23
CA GLU A 68 -3.77 -19.98 0.12
C GLU A 68 -4.56 -18.67 0.19
N HIS A 69 -4.24 -17.79 1.15
CA HIS A 69 -4.85 -16.46 1.27
C HIS A 69 -4.63 -15.61 0.02
N SER A 70 -3.41 -15.63 -0.54
CA SER A 70 -3.12 -15.01 -1.82
C SER A 70 -4.04 -15.51 -2.93
N ASP A 71 -4.21 -16.83 -3.06
CA ASP A 71 -5.06 -17.41 -4.09
C ASP A 71 -6.55 -17.06 -3.88
N LYS A 72 -7.04 -17.08 -2.63
CA LYS A 72 -8.41 -16.63 -2.30
C LYS A 72 -8.65 -15.19 -2.75
N PHE A 73 -7.71 -14.28 -2.48
CA PHE A 73 -7.80 -12.89 -2.91
C PHE A 73 -7.77 -12.76 -4.44
N LEU A 74 -6.86 -13.47 -5.11
CA LEU A 74 -6.73 -13.42 -6.56
C LEU A 74 -7.98 -13.95 -7.28
N ASN A 75 -8.54 -15.06 -6.79
CA ASN A 75 -9.77 -15.63 -7.32
C ASN A 75 -10.95 -14.67 -7.14
N ALA A 76 -11.08 -14.03 -5.98
CA ALA A 76 -12.09 -12.99 -5.78
C ALA A 76 -11.88 -11.77 -6.68
N ALA A 77 -10.62 -11.38 -6.92
CA ALA A 77 -10.26 -10.31 -7.85
C ALA A 77 -10.73 -10.62 -9.28
N HIS A 78 -10.45 -11.84 -9.77
CA HIS A 78 -10.86 -12.28 -11.10
C HIS A 78 -12.37 -12.27 -11.31
N LYS A 79 -13.17 -12.63 -10.30
CA LYS A 79 -14.64 -12.57 -10.37
C LYS A 79 -15.17 -11.14 -10.48
N LEU A 80 -14.45 -10.14 -9.96
CA LEU A 80 -14.85 -8.74 -10.01
C LEU A 80 -14.35 -8.01 -11.26
N ALA A 81 -13.19 -8.42 -11.79
CA ALA A 81 -12.53 -7.77 -12.91
C ALA A 81 -13.42 -7.74 -14.16
N SER A 82 -13.52 -6.56 -14.79
CA SER A 82 -14.18 -6.39 -16.09
C SER A 82 -13.18 -6.27 -17.24
N GLY A 83 -11.88 -6.28 -16.94
CA GLY A 83 -10.79 -6.19 -17.89
C GLY A 83 -9.47 -6.64 -17.29
N ARG A 84 -8.36 -6.38 -18.00
CA ARG A 84 -7.02 -6.71 -17.50
C ARG A 84 -6.73 -5.91 -16.23
N MET A 85 -6.42 -6.61 -15.14
CA MET A 85 -5.96 -5.98 -13.91
C MET A 85 -4.53 -5.47 -14.10
N GLY A 86 -4.24 -4.28 -13.58
CA GLY A 86 -2.89 -3.72 -13.59
C GLY A 86 -1.89 -4.62 -12.85
N SER A 87 -0.62 -4.56 -13.27
CA SER A 87 0.46 -5.08 -12.44
C SER A 87 0.81 -4.01 -11.39
N HIS A 88 0.75 -4.35 -10.11
CA HIS A 88 1.32 -3.50 -9.08
C HIS A 88 2.70 -4.07 -8.74
N THR A 89 3.75 -3.34 -9.11
CA THR A 89 5.08 -3.65 -8.60
C THR A 89 5.18 -3.10 -7.19
N LEU A 90 4.79 -3.94 -6.21
CA LEU A 90 5.20 -3.69 -4.84
C LEU A 90 6.72 -3.89 -4.78
N ALA A 91 7.45 -2.85 -4.40
CA ALA A 91 8.86 -2.99 -4.10
C ALA A 91 9.00 -3.90 -2.88
N ARG A 92 9.32 -5.18 -3.13
CA ARG A 92 9.53 -6.18 -2.08
C ARG A 92 10.54 -5.65 -1.09
N LYS A 93 10.14 -5.61 0.18
CA LYS A 93 11.04 -5.29 1.28
C LYS A 93 11.44 -6.59 1.94
N GLU A 94 12.65 -7.04 1.69
CA GLU A 94 13.23 -8.19 2.37
C GLU A 94 13.38 -7.92 3.86
N LEU A 95 12.69 -8.72 4.68
CA LEU A 95 12.70 -8.62 6.14
C LEU A 95 13.73 -9.54 6.79
N VAL A 96 14.12 -10.62 6.11
CA VAL A 96 15.11 -11.59 6.59
C VAL A 96 16.26 -11.66 5.61
N LYS A 97 17.46 -11.22 6.01
CA LYS A 97 18.67 -11.24 5.16
C LYS A 97 19.75 -12.15 5.71
N ASN A 98 19.66 -12.46 6.99
CA ASN A 98 20.61 -13.27 7.73
C ASN A 98 19.91 -13.91 8.94
N PRO A 99 20.55 -14.88 9.61
CA PRO A 99 19.95 -15.57 10.75
C PRO A 99 19.47 -14.67 11.90
N ASN A 100 20.11 -13.53 12.14
CA ASN A 100 19.72 -12.62 13.23
C ASN A 100 18.40 -11.90 12.96
N ASP A 101 17.94 -11.86 11.71
CA ASP A 101 16.71 -11.18 11.33
C ASP A 101 15.46 -12.04 11.59
N VAL A 102 15.60 -13.37 11.72
CA VAL A 102 14.46 -14.30 11.87
C VAL A 102 13.62 -13.95 13.10
N LEU A 103 14.26 -13.70 14.24
CA LEU A 103 13.53 -13.38 15.48
C LEU A 103 12.79 -12.04 15.37
N TYR A 104 13.36 -11.08 14.65
CA TYR A 104 12.70 -9.82 14.37
C TYR A 104 11.52 -10.01 13.41
N PHE A 105 11.67 -10.86 12.40
CA PHE A 105 10.59 -11.23 11.48
C PHE A 105 9.44 -11.93 12.20
N LEU A 106 9.70 -12.90 13.07
CA LEU A 106 8.66 -13.55 13.89
C LEU A 106 7.90 -12.54 14.77
N ALA A 107 8.62 -11.60 15.39
CA ALA A 107 7.98 -10.53 16.13
C ALA A 107 7.18 -9.57 15.22
N PHE A 108 7.62 -9.38 13.97
CA PHE A 108 6.92 -8.58 12.98
C PHE A 108 5.63 -9.24 12.50
N ALA A 109 5.66 -10.54 12.23
CA ALA A 109 4.51 -11.36 11.89
C ALA A 109 3.46 -11.30 13.00
N HIS A 110 3.85 -11.61 14.24
CA HIS A 110 2.96 -11.57 15.41
C HIS A 110 2.25 -10.22 15.61
N ASP A 111 2.97 -9.09 15.50
CA ASP A 111 2.32 -7.77 15.62
C ASP A 111 1.40 -7.47 14.43
N SER A 112 1.68 -8.05 13.26
CA SER A 112 0.89 -7.85 12.05
C SER A 112 -0.43 -8.60 12.11
N GLU A 113 -0.44 -9.89 12.44
CA GLU A 113 -1.64 -10.75 12.56
C GLU A 113 -2.75 -10.08 13.39
N ARG A 114 -2.40 -9.64 14.62
CA ARG A 114 -3.33 -8.93 15.51
C ARG A 114 -3.98 -7.70 14.85
N SER A 115 -3.19 -6.95 14.11
CA SER A 115 -3.66 -5.73 13.46
C SER A 115 -4.45 -6.03 12.18
N ILE A 116 -4.14 -7.13 11.51
CA ILE A 116 -4.70 -7.54 10.22
C ILE A 116 -6.11 -8.07 10.41
N ALA A 117 -6.37 -8.94 11.39
CA ALA A 117 -7.72 -9.45 11.68
C ALA A 117 -8.76 -8.33 11.83
N THR A 118 -8.43 -7.29 12.62
CA THR A 118 -9.31 -6.13 12.79
C THR A 118 -9.49 -5.33 11.49
N GLN A 119 -8.44 -5.23 10.68
CA GLN A 119 -8.47 -4.53 9.39
C GLN A 119 -9.34 -5.29 8.38
N PHE A 120 -9.20 -6.61 8.26
CA PHE A 120 -10.02 -7.45 7.38
C PHE A 120 -11.49 -7.40 7.74
N LYS A 121 -11.86 -7.42 9.03
CA LYS A 121 -13.25 -7.13 9.45
C LYS A 121 -13.73 -5.73 9.03
N GLY A 122 -12.84 -4.75 8.96
CA GLY A 122 -13.12 -3.44 8.37
C GLY A 122 -13.36 -3.49 6.86
N TYR A 123 -12.50 -4.19 6.12
CA TYR A 123 -12.62 -4.37 4.67
C TYR A 123 -13.86 -5.16 4.28
N ALA A 124 -14.17 -6.25 4.99
CA ALA A 124 -15.39 -7.05 4.78
C ALA A 124 -16.66 -6.18 4.86
N ARG A 125 -16.76 -5.31 5.87
CA ARG A 125 -17.88 -4.35 6.00
C ARG A 125 -17.90 -3.31 4.88
N ALA A 126 -16.74 -2.87 4.41
CA ALA A 126 -16.64 -1.87 3.35
C ALA A 126 -17.00 -2.40 1.96
N CYS A 127 -16.78 -3.70 1.70
CA CYS A 127 -17.06 -4.36 0.41
C CYS A 127 -18.52 -4.18 -0.05
N GLY A 128 -19.47 -3.97 0.87
CA GLY A 128 -20.86 -3.65 0.55
C GLY A 128 -21.52 -4.74 -0.28
N LYS A 129 -21.80 -4.46 -1.56
CA LYS A 129 -22.49 -5.39 -2.48
C LYS A 129 -21.63 -6.52 -3.03
N PHE A 130 -20.32 -6.52 -2.77
CA PHE A 130 -19.40 -7.55 -3.25
C PHE A 130 -19.28 -8.67 -2.20
N SER A 131 -20.28 -9.55 -2.14
CA SER A 131 -20.38 -10.63 -1.14
C SER A 131 -19.17 -11.56 -1.16
N ASP A 132 -18.67 -11.93 -2.34
CA ASP A 132 -17.51 -12.82 -2.49
C ASP A 132 -16.24 -12.20 -1.89
N ALA A 133 -16.01 -10.91 -2.11
CA ALA A 133 -14.88 -10.19 -1.52
C ALA A 133 -15.01 -10.09 0.01
N ALA A 134 -16.22 -9.80 0.50
CA ALA A 134 -16.50 -9.75 1.93
C ALA A 134 -16.29 -11.11 2.60
N ALA A 135 -16.67 -12.20 1.93
CA ALA A 135 -16.47 -13.57 2.42
C ALA A 135 -14.99 -13.90 2.57
N VAL A 136 -14.16 -13.59 1.56
CA VAL A 136 -12.70 -13.81 1.64
C VAL A 136 -12.08 -13.06 2.82
N PHE A 137 -12.41 -11.78 3.02
CA PHE A 137 -11.90 -11.05 4.17
C PHE A 137 -12.37 -11.61 5.52
N ASN A 138 -13.60 -12.09 5.62
CA ASN A 138 -14.09 -12.68 6.86
C ASN A 138 -13.44 -14.02 7.17
N ASP A 139 -13.27 -14.87 6.15
CA ASP A 139 -12.61 -16.17 6.26
C ASP A 139 -11.18 -16.00 6.76
N ILE A 140 -10.40 -15.17 6.07
CA ILE A 140 -9.01 -14.88 6.45
C ILE A 140 -8.95 -14.22 7.84
N ALA A 141 -9.89 -13.32 8.18
CA ALA A 141 -9.90 -12.71 9.51
C ALA A 141 -10.11 -13.72 10.65
N ILE A 142 -10.75 -14.87 10.40
CA ILE A 142 -10.91 -15.94 11.39
C ILE A 142 -9.58 -16.68 11.57
N ASP A 143 -8.89 -16.99 10.48
CA ASP A 143 -7.56 -17.62 10.49
C ASP A 143 -6.56 -16.74 11.28
N GLU A 144 -6.51 -15.45 10.98
CA GLU A 144 -5.63 -14.48 11.65
C GLU A 144 -5.86 -14.37 13.17
N GLU A 145 -7.11 -14.50 13.63
CA GLU A 145 -7.42 -14.50 15.07
C GLU A 145 -6.92 -15.76 15.79
N LYS A 146 -6.80 -16.88 15.07
CA LYS A 146 -6.17 -18.10 15.58
C LYS A 146 -4.66 -17.91 15.65
N HIS A 147 -4.05 -17.34 14.62
CA HIS A 147 -2.60 -17.18 14.51
C HIS A 147 -2.04 -16.25 15.58
N GLU A 148 -2.75 -15.16 15.93
CA GLU A 148 -2.29 -14.24 16.99
C GLU A 148 -1.93 -14.98 18.30
N ARG A 149 -2.73 -16.00 18.66
CA ARG A 149 -2.50 -16.78 19.88
C ARG A 149 -1.26 -17.67 19.77
N GLU A 150 -1.08 -18.30 18.62
CA GLU A 150 -0.01 -19.27 18.36
C GLU A 150 1.34 -18.57 18.11
N ALA A 151 1.35 -17.47 17.36
CA ALA A 151 2.54 -16.70 17.04
C ALA A 151 3.25 -16.15 18.29
N ARG A 152 2.49 -15.78 19.34
CA ARG A 152 3.11 -15.37 20.61
C ARG A 152 3.88 -16.52 21.26
N SER A 153 3.25 -17.69 21.38
CA SER A 153 3.92 -18.87 21.96
C SER A 153 5.13 -19.26 21.13
N SER A 154 5.03 -19.26 19.80
CA SER A 154 6.14 -19.57 18.89
C SER A 154 7.30 -18.60 19.05
N LEU A 155 7.03 -17.29 19.15
CA LEU A 155 8.06 -16.28 19.39
C LEU A 155 8.75 -16.48 20.73
N VAL A 156 7.99 -16.75 21.80
CA VAL A 156 8.55 -16.97 23.15
C VAL A 156 9.41 -18.22 23.19
N SER A 157 8.94 -19.31 22.57
CA SER A 157 9.70 -20.55 22.42
C SER A 157 11.00 -20.32 21.63
N ALA A 158 10.94 -19.57 20.52
CA ALA A 158 12.10 -19.29 19.68
C ALA A 158 13.17 -18.42 20.39
N VAL A 159 12.76 -17.44 21.20
CA VAL A 159 13.70 -16.54 21.90
C VAL A 159 14.08 -17.02 23.30
N GLY A 160 13.40 -18.06 23.83
CA GLY A 160 13.60 -18.60 25.17
C GLY A 160 13.23 -17.66 26.33
N SER A 161 12.60 -16.51 26.07
CA SER A 161 12.31 -15.50 27.09
C SER A 161 11.17 -14.56 26.73
N GLU A 162 10.15 -14.53 27.59
CA GLU A 162 9.02 -13.60 27.51
C GLU A 162 9.45 -12.12 27.53
N ARG A 163 10.56 -11.79 28.21
CA ARG A 163 11.07 -10.42 28.26
C ARG A 163 11.66 -10.02 26.89
N THR A 164 12.43 -10.90 26.27
CA THR A 164 13.02 -10.67 24.96
C THR A 164 11.95 -10.58 23.87
N ALA A 165 10.95 -11.47 23.89
CA ALA A 165 9.82 -11.44 22.96
C ALA A 165 9.08 -10.09 23.01
N ARG A 166 8.73 -9.62 24.22
CA ARG A 166 8.07 -8.31 24.41
C ARG A 166 8.89 -7.14 23.89
N TRP A 167 10.21 -7.19 24.06
CA TRP A 167 11.10 -6.13 23.57
C TRP A 167 11.21 -6.12 22.03
N LEU A 168 11.28 -7.29 21.39
CA LEU A 168 11.25 -7.38 19.93
C LEU A 168 9.92 -6.84 19.36
N ILE A 169 8.79 -7.22 19.96
CA ILE A 169 7.47 -6.69 19.58
C ILE A 169 7.43 -5.16 19.75
N PHE A 170 8.00 -4.63 20.83
CA PHE A 170 8.08 -3.19 21.03
C PHE A 170 8.90 -2.49 19.92
N LYS A 171 10.05 -3.06 19.54
CA LYS A 171 10.86 -2.54 18.43
C LYS A 171 10.09 -2.53 17.11
N VAL A 172 9.36 -3.61 16.82
CA VAL A 172 8.50 -3.71 15.63
C VAL A 172 7.44 -2.61 15.63
N LYS A 173 6.76 -2.39 16.77
CA LYS A 173 5.76 -1.33 16.91
C LYS A 173 6.35 0.05 16.67
N LEU A 174 7.52 0.34 17.23
CA LEU A 174 8.22 1.59 17.01
C LEU A 174 8.60 1.77 15.54
N TYR A 175 9.13 0.71 14.91
CA TYR A 175 9.46 0.70 13.48
C TYR A 175 8.23 0.95 12.59
N LYS A 176 7.10 0.30 12.88
CA LYS A 176 5.84 0.49 12.13
C LYS A 176 5.26 1.88 12.35
N ALA A 177 5.33 2.41 13.58
CA ALA A 177 4.91 3.78 13.88
C ALA A 177 5.76 4.81 13.13
N TYR A 178 7.09 4.66 13.16
CA TYR A 178 8.02 5.51 12.41
C TYR A 178 7.80 5.42 10.90
N SER A 179 7.66 4.21 10.36
CA SER A 179 7.38 4.00 8.94
C SER A 179 6.04 4.60 8.53
N GLY A 180 5.01 4.46 9.37
CA GLY A 180 3.71 5.08 9.18
C GLY A 180 3.79 6.60 9.17
N TRP A 181 4.57 7.17 10.09
CA TRP A 181 4.85 8.61 10.15
C TRP A 181 5.54 9.11 8.88
N MET A 182 6.59 8.41 8.40
CA MET A 182 7.31 8.77 7.18
C MET A 182 6.42 8.70 5.92
N ARG A 183 5.52 7.71 5.84
CA ARG A 183 4.53 7.64 4.75
C ARG A 183 3.53 8.79 4.81
N PHE A 184 3.10 9.16 6.01
CA PHE A 184 2.20 10.28 6.22
C PHE A 184 2.86 11.62 5.87
N SER A 185 4.08 11.87 6.32
CA SER A 185 4.82 13.09 6.02
C SER A 185 5.09 13.26 4.53
N LYS A 186 5.41 12.18 3.82
CA LYS A 186 5.54 12.20 2.35
C LYS A 186 4.23 12.64 1.68
N LYS A 187 3.10 12.01 2.03
CA LYS A 187 1.79 12.39 1.48
C LYS A 187 1.41 13.83 1.79
N LEU A 188 1.72 14.31 3.00
CA LEU A 188 1.49 15.69 3.38
C LEU A 188 2.34 16.65 2.54
N GLY A 189 3.61 16.31 2.31
CA GLY A 189 4.51 17.03 1.41
C GLY A 189 3.95 17.12 0.00
N ASP A 190 3.47 15.99 -0.56
CA ASP A 190 2.86 15.94 -1.90
C ASP A 190 1.62 16.84 -1.99
N ILE A 191 0.77 16.86 -0.95
CA ILE A 191 -0.43 17.71 -0.90
C ILE A 191 -0.04 19.19 -0.84
N ILE A 192 0.89 19.56 0.05
CA ILE A 192 1.36 20.94 0.20
C ILE A 192 1.99 21.42 -1.11
N PHE A 193 2.81 20.58 -1.75
CA PHE A 193 3.45 20.89 -3.01
C PHE A 193 2.43 21.05 -4.15
N ALA A 194 1.45 20.15 -4.25
CA ALA A 194 0.36 20.25 -5.23
C ALA A 194 -0.49 21.52 -5.02
N ALA A 195 -0.78 21.86 -3.76
CA ALA A 195 -1.51 23.09 -3.42
C ALA A 195 -0.70 24.34 -3.83
N TRP A 196 0.59 24.38 -3.48
CA TRP A 196 1.48 25.48 -3.87
C TRP A 196 1.61 25.62 -5.38
N LEU A 197 1.83 24.53 -6.10
CA LEU A 197 1.84 24.54 -7.57
C LEU A 197 0.49 25.02 -8.13
N GLY A 198 -0.62 24.57 -7.55
CA GLY A 198 -1.95 25.05 -7.92
C GLY A 198 -2.07 26.56 -7.80
N VAL A 199 -1.62 27.15 -6.69
CA VAL A 199 -1.62 28.61 -6.49
C VAL A 199 -0.73 29.31 -7.53
N ILE A 200 0.49 28.81 -7.77
CA ILE A 200 1.40 29.37 -8.78
C ILE A 200 0.76 29.34 -10.17
N PHE A 201 0.19 28.20 -10.57
CA PHE A 201 -0.46 28.06 -11.87
C PHE A 201 -1.69 28.97 -12.02
N LEU A 202 -2.48 29.16 -10.96
CA LEU A 202 -3.63 30.08 -11.01
C LEU A 202 -3.18 31.54 -11.15
N LEU A 203 -2.18 31.96 -10.38
CA LEU A 203 -1.69 33.34 -10.40
C LEU A 203 -0.90 33.64 -11.68
N PHE A 204 0.17 32.87 -11.95
CA PHE A 204 1.04 33.12 -13.10
C PHE A 204 0.41 32.66 -14.41
N GLY A 205 -0.36 31.58 -14.41
CA GLY A 205 -1.05 31.12 -15.62
C GLY A 205 -2.11 32.12 -16.09
N SER A 206 -2.81 32.81 -15.18
CA SER A 206 -3.75 33.87 -15.57
C SER A 206 -3.04 35.10 -16.14
N LEU A 207 -1.92 35.51 -15.55
CA LEU A 207 -1.07 36.59 -16.07
C LEU A 207 -0.50 36.25 -17.45
N LEU A 208 0.07 35.05 -17.61
CA LEU A 208 0.63 34.59 -18.88
C LEU A 208 -0.45 34.47 -19.97
N ARG A 209 -1.63 33.92 -19.64
CA ARG A 209 -2.78 33.87 -20.54
C ARG A 209 -3.18 35.26 -21.01
N ASN A 210 -3.26 36.23 -20.09
CA ASN A 210 -3.61 37.60 -20.42
C ASN A 210 -2.53 38.27 -21.29
N TYR A 211 -1.26 38.02 -21.00
CA TYR A 211 -0.13 38.49 -21.80
C TYR A 211 -0.15 37.92 -23.23
N CYS A 212 -0.22 36.60 -23.37
CA CYS A 212 -0.31 35.93 -24.67
C CYS A 212 -1.52 36.40 -25.48
N ARG A 213 -2.69 36.54 -24.84
CA ARG A 213 -3.89 37.07 -25.49
C ARG A 213 -3.66 38.49 -26.02
N ARG A 214 -3.05 39.38 -25.24
CA ARG A 214 -2.73 40.76 -25.67
C ARG A 214 -1.72 40.79 -26.82
N THR A 215 -0.72 39.91 -26.80
CA THR A 215 0.32 39.87 -27.83
C THR A 215 -0.19 39.27 -29.14
N LEU A 216 -0.98 38.19 -29.09
CA LEU A 216 -1.49 37.50 -30.28
C LEU A 216 -2.66 38.23 -30.94
N LEU A 217 -3.50 38.94 -30.17
CA LEU A 217 -4.66 39.66 -30.71
C LEU A 217 -4.37 41.10 -31.12
N ASN A 218 -3.11 41.56 -31.09
CA ASN A 218 -2.76 42.91 -31.51
C ASN A 218 -2.18 42.89 -32.94
N PRO A 219 -3.01 43.13 -33.99
CA PRO A 219 -2.61 42.91 -35.39
C PRO A 219 -1.55 43.90 -35.87
N SER A 220 -1.39 45.01 -35.14
CA SER A 220 -0.47 46.12 -35.44
C SER A 220 1.02 45.75 -35.36
N ARG A 221 1.38 44.58 -34.85
CA ARG A 221 2.77 44.07 -34.81
C ARG A 221 3.12 43.05 -35.90
N GLN A 222 2.17 42.65 -36.76
CA GLN A 222 2.37 41.62 -37.78
C GLN A 222 2.59 42.15 -39.20
N THR A 223 2.92 43.43 -39.39
CA THR A 223 3.46 43.89 -40.68
C THR A 223 4.99 43.85 -40.60
N PRO A 224 5.65 42.75 -41.01
CA PRO A 224 7.01 42.88 -41.46
C PRO A 224 6.95 43.85 -42.64
N GLN A 225 7.59 45.01 -42.51
CA GLN A 225 7.91 45.78 -43.69
C GLN A 225 8.79 44.87 -44.54
N LEU A 226 8.20 44.27 -45.58
CA LEU A 226 8.94 43.74 -46.71
C LEU A 226 9.65 44.96 -47.29
N GLY A 227 10.85 45.23 -46.75
CA GLY A 227 11.76 46.22 -47.26
C GLY A 227 11.99 45.88 -48.71
N GLY A 228 11.41 46.69 -49.59
CA GLY A 228 11.64 46.60 -51.01
C GLY A 228 13.14 46.74 -51.26
N THR A 229 13.77 45.65 -51.67
CA THR A 229 15.04 45.68 -52.39
C THR A 229 14.78 46.49 -53.65
N LYS A 230 15.13 47.78 -53.62
CA LYS A 230 15.23 48.59 -54.84
C LYS A 230 16.33 47.95 -55.69
N ASN A 231 15.92 47.35 -56.80
CA ASN A 231 16.83 47.02 -57.89
C ASN A 231 17.33 48.33 -58.49
N GLU A 232 18.57 48.67 -58.19
CA GLU A 232 19.36 49.56 -59.02
C GLU A 232 19.77 48.78 -60.28
N CYS A 233 19.16 49.09 -61.42
CA CYS A 233 19.71 48.73 -62.73
C CYS A 233 19.89 50.00 -63.57
N TYR A 234 21.17 50.23 -63.87
CA TYR A 234 21.83 51.01 -64.93
C TYR A 234 20.97 51.63 -66.02
#